data_AF-A0A645FLJ4-F1
#
_entry.id   AF-A0A645FLJ4-F1
#
_cell.length_a   1.000
_cell.length_b   1.000
_cell.length_c   1.000
_cell.angle_alpha   90.00
_cell.angle_beta   90.00
_cell.angle_gamma   90.00
#
_symmetry.space_group_name_H-M   'P 1'
#
loop_
_entity.id
_entity.type
_entity.pdbx_description
1 polymer ?
#
loop_
_entity_poly.entity_id
_entity_poly.type
_entity_poly.pdbx_seq_one_letter_code
_entity_poly.pdbx_strand_id
1 'polypeptide(L)'
;MKQLADPFFTSRTTRKVGLGIPLFKQSAVQSGGDLVIESEVGVGTKVTASFVNSHIDRPPLGDLPNTVMLMISSNPSLFFEFKYIFNHNEFSINTDEINEALGGSPIYEPSVIRYLTELIRENIEELKHGDQ
;
A
#
# COMPACT_ATOMS: atom_id res chain seq x y z
N MET A 1 -10.95 -4.71 -21.10
CA MET A 1 -9.63 -4.68 -20.42
C MET A 1 -8.60 -3.72 -21.06
N LYS A 2 -8.94 -2.85 -22.03
CA LYS A 2 -7.98 -1.91 -22.67
C LYS A 2 -8.11 -0.43 -22.24
N GLN A 3 -9.09 -0.09 -21.39
CA GLN A 3 -9.48 1.31 -21.16
C GLN A 3 -8.85 1.95 -19.90
N LEU A 4 -8.43 1.19 -18.88
CA LEU A 4 -7.91 1.79 -17.62
C LEU A 4 -6.47 2.33 -17.72
N ALA A 5 -5.71 1.93 -18.74
CA ALA A 5 -4.37 2.47 -19.02
C ALA A 5 -4.43 3.71 -19.93
N ASP A 6 -5.62 4.08 -20.41
CA ASP A 6 -5.84 5.31 -21.15
C ASP A 6 -5.94 6.49 -20.15
N PRO A 7 -5.02 7.47 -20.19
CA PRO A 7 -5.07 8.64 -19.29
C PRO A 7 -6.33 9.49 -19.41
N PHE A 8 -7.17 9.24 -20.42
CA PHE A 8 -8.44 9.91 -20.65
C PHE A 8 -9.68 9.12 -20.18
N PHE A 9 -9.52 7.94 -19.59
CA PHE A 9 -10.65 7.15 -19.08
C PHE A 9 -10.79 7.26 -17.56
N THR A 10 -11.92 7.80 -17.10
CA THR A 10 -12.28 7.91 -15.68
C THR A 10 -13.78 7.72 -15.52
N SER A 11 -14.21 6.95 -14.52
CA SER A 11 -15.63 6.80 -14.15
C SER A 11 -16.12 7.92 -13.22
N ARG A 12 -15.24 8.83 -12.80
CA ARG A 12 -15.58 9.97 -11.93
C ARG A 12 -16.23 11.08 -12.76
N THR A 13 -17.41 11.51 -12.35
CA THR A 13 -18.16 12.62 -12.98
C THR A 13 -17.56 14.00 -12.69
N THR A 14 -16.66 14.11 -11.71
CA THR A 14 -16.14 15.39 -11.19
C THR A 14 -14.81 15.85 -11.81
N ARG A 15 -14.09 14.99 -12.55
CA ARG A 15 -12.84 15.35 -13.25
C ARG A 15 -12.68 14.51 -14.52
N LYS A 16 -12.25 15.13 -15.63
CA LYS A 16 -12.14 14.51 -16.97
C LYS A 16 -10.93 13.57 -17.16
N VAL A 17 -9.97 13.53 -16.23
CA VAL A 17 -8.76 12.68 -16.31
C VAL A 17 -8.36 12.14 -14.94
N GLY A 18 -7.93 10.87 -14.90
CA GLY A 18 -7.38 10.21 -13.73
C GLY A 18 -5.96 9.74 -14.01
N LEU A 19 -4.95 10.50 -13.57
CA LEU A 19 -3.55 10.24 -13.92
C LEU A 19 -2.85 9.23 -12.99
N GLY A 20 -3.48 8.82 -11.88
CA GLY A 20 -2.84 7.92 -10.89
C GLY A 20 -2.39 6.59 -11.49
N ILE A 21 -3.30 5.85 -12.12
CA ILE A 21 -2.99 4.56 -12.75
C ILE A 21 -2.04 4.70 -13.95
N PRO A 22 -2.25 5.63 -14.90
CA PRO A 22 -1.31 5.86 -16.00
C PRO A 22 0.11 6.18 -15.52
N LEU A 23 0.27 7.09 -14.55
CA LEU A 23 1.58 7.44 -14.01
C LEU A 23 2.21 6.26 -13.27
N PHE A 24 1.43 5.49 -12.52
CA PHE A 24 1.95 4.32 -11.81
C PHE A 24 2.43 3.24 -12.78
N LYS A 25 1.68 2.99 -13.87
CA LYS A 25 2.08 2.08 -14.94
C LYS A 25 3.35 2.57 -15.62
N GLN A 26 3.44 3.86 -15.93
CA GLN A 26 4.63 4.44 -16.54
C GLN A 26 5.87 4.22 -15.67
N SER A 27 5.79 4.48 -14.36
CA SER A 27 6.91 4.24 -13.43
C SER A 27 7.34 2.77 -13.36
N ALA A 28 6.37 1.84 -13.32
CA ALA A 28 6.65 0.40 -13.31
C ALA A 28 7.38 -0.06 -14.57
N VAL A 29 6.87 0.33 -15.75
CA VAL A 29 7.46 -0.02 -17.06
C VAL A 29 8.84 0.62 -17.23
N GLN A 30 9.02 1.88 -16.82
CA GLN A 30 10.32 2.56 -16.85
C GLN A 30 11.36 1.88 -15.94
N SER A 31 10.91 1.12 -14.94
CA SER A 31 11.78 0.38 -14.02
C SER A 31 11.92 -1.11 -14.40
N GLY A 32 11.62 -1.46 -15.66
CA GLY A 32 11.72 -2.83 -16.17
C GLY A 32 10.63 -3.80 -15.70
N GLY A 33 9.56 -3.30 -15.08
CA GLY A 33 8.42 -4.11 -14.63
C GLY A 33 7.14 -3.83 -15.43
N ASP A 34 5.98 -4.06 -14.81
CA ASP A 34 4.66 -3.84 -15.42
C ASP A 34 3.59 -3.52 -14.36
N LEU A 35 2.39 -3.14 -14.82
CA LEU A 35 1.21 -2.94 -13.99
C LEU A 35 0.02 -3.74 -14.54
N VAL A 36 -0.52 -4.61 -13.69
CA VAL A 36 -1.70 -5.46 -13.95
C VAL A 36 -2.86 -5.02 -13.08
N ILE A 37 -4.07 -4.97 -13.66
CA ILE A 37 -5.31 -4.65 -12.96
C ILE A 37 -6.34 -5.74 -13.23
N GLU A 38 -6.88 -6.30 -12.16
CA GLU A 38 -7.92 -7.33 -12.18
C GLU A 38 -9.12 -6.76 -11.42
N SER A 39 -10.29 -6.68 -12.05
CA SER A 39 -11.47 -6.04 -11.46
C SER A 39 -12.73 -6.81 -11.81
N GLU A 40 -13.56 -7.06 -10.80
CA GLU A 40 -14.85 -7.71 -10.93
C GLU A 40 -15.89 -6.94 -10.12
N VAL A 41 -17.02 -6.63 -10.78
CA VAL A 41 -18.11 -5.84 -10.19
C VAL A 41 -18.72 -6.61 -9.01
N GLY A 42 -18.77 -5.96 -7.85
CA GLY A 42 -19.29 -6.56 -6.62
C GLY A 42 -18.26 -7.38 -5.82
N VAL A 43 -17.06 -7.62 -6.37
CA VAL A 43 -15.95 -8.31 -5.68
C VAL A 43 -14.88 -7.30 -5.27
N GLY A 44 -14.39 -6.50 -6.21
CA GLY A 44 -13.36 -5.51 -5.93
C GLY A 44 -12.39 -5.30 -7.09
N THR A 45 -11.25 -4.67 -6.79
CA THR A 45 -10.18 -4.43 -7.77
C THR A 45 -8.83 -4.69 -7.13
N LYS A 46 -8.00 -5.49 -7.80
CA LYS A 46 -6.61 -5.74 -7.45
C LYS A 46 -5.71 -5.01 -8.44
N VAL A 47 -4.77 -4.25 -7.93
CA VAL A 47 -3.73 -3.57 -8.71
C VAL A 47 -2.38 -4.14 -8.28
N THR A 48 -1.59 -4.61 -9.24
CA THR A 48 -0.26 -5.16 -8.98
C THR A 48 0.74 -4.45 -9.89
N ALA A 49 1.72 -3.80 -9.29
CA ALA A 49 2.84 -3.20 -10.01
C ALA A 49 4.14 -3.88 -9.61
N SER A 50 4.95 -4.25 -10.60
CA SER A 50 6.26 -4.85 -10.40
C SER A 50 7.36 -3.89 -10.83
N PHE A 51 8.51 -3.99 -10.17
CA PHE A 51 9.69 -3.17 -10.44
C PHE A 51 10.92 -4.06 -10.33
N VAL A 52 11.87 -3.96 -11.27
CA VAL A 52 13.12 -4.73 -11.18
C VAL A 52 13.98 -4.17 -10.05
N ASN A 53 14.34 -5.01 -9.08
CA ASN A 53 15.04 -4.61 -7.86
C ASN A 53 16.36 -3.86 -8.13
N SER A 54 17.09 -4.25 -9.17
CA SER A 54 18.38 -3.67 -9.56
C SER A 54 18.29 -2.55 -10.60
N HIS A 55 17.08 -2.08 -10.96
CA HIS A 55 16.93 -1.04 -11.98
C HIS A 55 17.28 0.34 -11.42
N ILE A 56 18.06 1.13 -12.18
CA ILE A 56 18.53 2.46 -11.76
C ILE A 56 17.37 3.44 -11.54
N ASP A 57 16.35 3.36 -12.39
CA ASP A 57 15.16 4.23 -12.32
C ASP A 57 14.10 3.76 -11.32
N ARG A 58 14.36 2.69 -10.55
CA ARG A 58 13.40 2.20 -9.56
C ARG A 58 13.20 3.26 -8.47
N PRO A 59 11.96 3.77 -8.26
CA PRO A 59 11.71 4.73 -7.21
C PRO A 59 11.88 4.08 -5.82
N PRO A 60 12.31 4.85 -4.81
CA PRO A 60 12.32 4.36 -3.43
C PRO A 60 10.89 4.09 -2.95
N LEU A 61 10.73 3.13 -2.03
CA LEU A 61 9.42 2.79 -1.43
C LEU A 61 8.82 3.93 -0.59
N GLY A 62 9.63 4.90 -0.16
CA GLY A 62 9.20 6.00 0.70
C GLY A 62 8.93 5.56 2.14
N ASP A 63 8.14 6.34 2.86
CA ASP A 63 7.79 6.08 4.27
C ASP A 63 6.50 5.24 4.37
N LEU A 64 6.66 3.92 4.22
CA LEU A 64 5.56 2.97 4.32
C LEU A 64 4.87 2.98 5.69
N PRO A 65 5.58 2.96 6.84
CA PRO A 65 4.93 2.98 8.15
C PRO A 65 3.98 4.16 8.34
N ASN A 66 4.44 5.38 8.03
CA ASN A 66 3.59 6.57 8.16
C ASN A 66 2.45 6.57 7.15
N THR A 67 2.67 6.09 5.92
CA THR A 67 1.62 6.01 4.89
C THR A 67 0.49 5.06 5.31
N VAL A 68 0.84 3.87 5.82
CA VAL A 68 -0.13 2.88 6.32
C VAL A 68 -0.92 3.44 7.49
N MET A 69 -0.24 4.01 8.49
CA MET A 69 -0.91 4.57 9.66
C MET A 69 -1.77 5.79 9.35
N LEU A 70 -1.38 6.63 8.39
CA LEU A 70 -2.23 7.72 7.90
C LEU A 70 -3.53 7.19 7.29
N MET A 71 -3.47 6.12 6.47
CA MET A 71 -4.66 5.52 5.86
C MET A 71 -5.59 4.94 6.92
N ILE A 72 -5.05 4.16 7.86
CA ILE A 72 -5.81 3.51 8.93
C ILE A 72 -6.47 4.55 9.85
N SER A 73 -5.68 5.48 10.41
CA SER A 73 -6.18 6.47 11.37
C SER A 73 -7.19 7.45 10.75
N SER A 74 -7.05 7.77 9.47
CA SER A 74 -7.98 8.67 8.78
C SER A 74 -9.30 7.99 8.38
N ASN A 75 -9.36 6.66 8.40
CA ASN A 75 -10.52 5.88 7.94
C ASN A 75 -10.83 4.72 8.91
N PRO A 76 -11.13 4.99 10.20
CA PRO A 76 -11.25 3.95 11.23
C PRO A 76 -12.42 2.98 11.03
N SER A 77 -13.35 3.28 10.12
CA SER A 77 -14.47 2.39 9.78
C SER A 77 -14.15 1.37 8.69
N LEU A 78 -12.99 1.50 8.02
CA LEU A 78 -12.55 0.57 6.99
C LEU A 78 -11.66 -0.51 7.60
N PHE A 79 -11.81 -1.73 7.09
CA PHE A 79 -10.85 -2.81 7.35
C PHE A 79 -9.59 -2.58 6.51
N PHE A 80 -8.43 -2.63 7.15
CA PHE A 80 -7.14 -2.62 6.47
C PHE A 80 -6.34 -3.85 6.86
N GLU A 81 -5.70 -4.46 5.85
CA GLU A 81 -4.64 -5.44 6.02
C GLU A 81 -3.38 -4.89 5.33
N PHE A 82 -2.27 -4.86 6.05
CA PHE A 82 -0.96 -4.53 5.51
C PHE A 82 -0.05 -5.75 5.62
N LYS A 83 0.64 -6.06 4.53
CA LYS A 83 1.58 -7.19 4.45
C LYS A 83 2.87 -6.73 3.78
N TYR A 84 3.99 -6.99 4.42
CA TYR A 84 5.34 -6.73 3.91
C TYR A 84 6.12 -8.03 3.83
N ILE A 85 6.61 -8.37 2.63
CA ILE A 85 7.34 -9.62 2.37
C ILE A 85 8.75 -9.27 1.88
N PHE A 86 9.76 -9.88 2.49
CA PHE A 86 11.17 -9.72 2.12
C PHE A 86 11.87 -11.09 2.20
N ASN A 87 12.48 -11.55 1.10
CA ASN A 87 13.21 -12.83 1.00
C ASN A 87 12.53 -14.04 1.69
N HIS A 88 11.23 -14.23 1.47
CA HIS A 88 10.39 -15.29 2.08
C HIS A 88 9.97 -15.08 3.53
N ASN A 89 10.46 -14.05 4.21
CA ASN A 89 9.95 -13.62 5.50
C ASN A 89 8.80 -12.62 5.34
N GLU A 90 7.87 -12.59 6.28
CA GLU A 90 6.64 -11.79 6.21
C GLU A 90 6.33 -11.11 7.54
N PHE A 91 5.88 -9.85 7.46
CA PHE A 91 5.20 -9.13 8.53
C PHE A 91 3.81 -8.73 8.05
N SER A 92 2.80 -8.95 8.88
CA SER A 92 1.42 -8.58 8.57
C SER A 92 0.71 -8.00 9.78
N ILE A 93 -0.15 -7.00 9.55
CA ILE A 93 -1.08 -6.46 10.54
C ILE A 93 -2.44 -6.22 9.91
N ASN A 94 -3.50 -6.33 10.71
CA ASN A 94 -4.83 -5.88 10.31
C ASN A 94 -5.52 -5.08 11.42
N THR A 95 -6.50 -4.26 11.04
CA THR A 95 -7.19 -3.36 11.96
C THR A 95 -8.03 -4.07 13.01
N ASP A 96 -8.51 -5.28 12.76
CA ASP A 96 -9.34 -6.02 13.70
C ASP A 96 -8.50 -6.50 14.89
N GLU A 97 -7.35 -7.11 14.62
CA GLU A 97 -6.37 -7.52 15.64
C GLU A 97 -5.87 -6.33 16.46
N ILE A 98 -5.60 -5.20 15.80
CA ILE A 98 -5.17 -3.97 16.49
C ILE A 98 -6.27 -3.47 17.43
N ASN A 99 -7.52 -3.39 16.97
CA ASN A 99 -8.63 -2.90 17.78
C ASN A 99 -8.90 -3.83 18.99
N GLU A 100 -8.76 -5.14 18.81
CA GLU A 100 -8.85 -6.10 19.91
C GLU A 100 -7.75 -5.85 20.96
N ALA A 101 -6.51 -5.69 20.52
CA ALA A 101 -5.37 -5.42 21.40
C ALA A 101 -5.47 -4.08 22.15
N LEU A 102 -6.11 -3.08 21.54
CA LEU A 102 -6.30 -1.75 22.14
C LEU A 102 -7.37 -1.71 23.24
N GLY A 103 -8.19 -2.76 23.39
CA GLY A 103 -9.14 -2.90 24.49
C GLY A 103 -10.12 -1.74 24.64
N GLY A 104 -10.47 -1.07 23.53
CA GLY A 104 -11.37 0.10 23.51
C GLY A 104 -10.67 1.45 23.37
N SER A 105 -9.34 1.52 23.34
CA SER A 105 -8.63 2.74 22.96
C SER A 105 -8.77 3.01 21.45
N PRO A 106 -9.07 4.25 21.01
CA PRO A 106 -9.19 4.53 19.58
C PRO A 106 -7.87 4.42 18.82
N ILE A 107 -7.87 3.74 17.67
CA ILE A 107 -6.68 3.55 16.82
C ILE A 107 -6.09 4.86 16.25
N TYR A 108 -6.87 5.95 16.27
CA TYR A 108 -6.47 7.27 15.79
C TYR A 108 -5.93 8.19 16.90
N GLU A 109 -5.80 7.72 18.14
CA GLU A 109 -5.16 8.49 19.21
C GLU A 109 -3.67 8.73 18.89
N PRO A 110 -3.11 9.94 19.10
CA PRO A 110 -1.73 10.25 18.71
C PRO A 110 -0.67 9.33 19.34
N SER A 111 -0.90 8.84 20.56
CA SER A 111 -0.01 7.87 21.22
C SER A 111 -0.04 6.50 20.53
N VAL A 112 -1.22 6.04 20.14
CA VAL A 112 -1.45 4.78 19.43
C VAL A 112 -0.86 4.85 18.02
N ILE A 113 -1.12 5.95 17.30
CA ILE A 113 -0.53 6.19 15.98
C ILE A 113 1.00 6.10 16.05
N ARG A 114 1.61 6.82 17.00
CA ARG A 114 3.07 6.78 17.17
C ARG A 114 3.58 5.37 17.46
N TYR A 115 2.94 4.66 18.38
CA TYR A 115 3.34 3.30 18.74
C TYR A 115 3.25 2.33 17.55
N LEU A 116 2.12 2.33 16.83
CA LEU A 116 1.92 1.43 15.68
C LEU A 116 2.83 1.79 14.51
N THR A 117 3.10 3.08 14.26
CA THR A 117 4.08 3.50 13.25
C THR A 117 5.47 2.94 13.57
N GLU A 118 5.92 3.03 14.81
CA GLU A 118 7.23 2.48 15.21
C GLU A 118 7.24 0.95 15.17
N LEU A 119 6.17 0.29 15.60
CA LEU A 119 6.03 -1.17 15.49
C LEU A 119 6.18 -1.65 14.04
N ILE A 120 5.49 -1.02 13.10
CA ILE A 120 5.60 -1.35 11.67
C ILE A 120 7.01 -1.09 11.16
N ARG A 121 7.63 0.03 11.57
CA ARG A 121 8.99 0.39 11.18
C ARG A 121 10.00 -0.65 11.67
N GLU A 122 9.95 -1.01 12.94
CA GLU A 122 10.84 -1.99 13.56
C GLU A 122 10.74 -3.36 12.89
N ASN A 123 9.51 -3.86 12.64
CA ASN A 123 9.31 -5.15 11.98
C ASN A 123 9.82 -5.16 10.52
N ILE A 124 9.60 -4.07 9.77
CA ILE A 124 10.13 -3.94 8.40
C ILE A 124 11.65 -3.93 8.40
N GLU A 125 12.28 -3.23 9.35
CA GLU A 125 13.74 -3.19 9.45
C GLU A 125 14.32 -4.52 9.94
N GLU A 126 13.69 -5.18 10.91
CA GLU A 126 14.09 -6.52 11.38
C GLU A 126 14.07 -7.54 10.24
N LEU A 127 13.03 -7.53 9.39
CA LEU A 127 12.93 -8.38 8.21
C LEU A 127 14.09 -8.18 7.22
N LYS A 128 14.57 -6.95 7.05
CA LYS A 128 15.68 -6.64 6.14
C LYS A 128 17.04 -6.99 6.72
N HIS A 129 17.19 -6.95 8.04
CA HIS A 129 18.47 -7.15 8.73
C HIS A 129 18.64 -8.59 9.25
N GLY A 130 17.56 -9.33 9.49
CA GLY A 130 17.58 -10.72 9.94
C GLY A 130 18.08 -11.73 8.90
N ASP A 131 18.26 -11.31 7.65
CA ASP A 131 18.81 -12.10 6.54
C ASP A 131 20.33 -11.91 6.33
N GLN A 132 21.06 -11.36 7.33
CA GLN A 132 22.54 -11.26 7.30
C GLN A 132 23.25 -12.48 7.87
#